data_AF-A0AA43CVE6-F1
#
_entry.id   AF-A0AA43CVE6-F1
#
_cell.length_a   1.000
_cell.length_b   1.000
_cell.length_c   1.000
_cell.angle_alpha   90.00
_cell.angle_beta   90.00
_cell.angle_gamma   90.00
#
_symmetry.space_group_name_H-M   'P 1'
#
loop_
_entity.id
_entity.type
_entity.pdbx_description
1 polymer ?
#
loop_
_entity_poly.entity_id
_entity_poly.type
_entity_poly.pdbx_seq_one_letter_code
_entity_poly.pdbx_strand_id
1 'polypeptide(L)' 'MLKGQYEAVSLEGVQGAAEQVLHPESLTWLIVGDRAQIETQLRELGLGEVQIIDVDGQIVE' A
#
# COMPACT_ATOMS: atom_id res chain seq x y z
N MET A 1 29.85 1.18 11.92
CA MET A 1 29.93 -0.12 11.20
C MET A 1 28.51 -0.64 11.01
N LEU A 2 28.04 -0.78 9.76
CA LEU A 2 26.66 -1.21 9.45
C LEU A 2 26.36 -2.64 9.94
N LYS A 3 27.38 -3.51 10.00
CA LYS A 3 27.25 -4.90 10.47
C LYS A 3 26.68 -5.03 11.89
N GLY A 4 27.22 -4.28 12.85
CA GLY A 4 26.75 -4.33 14.24
C GLY A 4 25.35 -3.74 14.44
N GLN A 5 24.90 -2.87 13.54
CA GLN A 5 23.53 -2.34 13.55
C GLN A 5 22.53 -3.40 13.06
N TYR A 6 22.87 -4.14 12.01
CA TYR A 6 22.06 -5.26 11.51
C TYR A 6 21.96 -6.41 12.51
N GLU A 7 23.07 -6.77 13.16
CA GLU A 7 23.09 -7.83 14.19
C GLU A 7 22.30 -7.45 15.46
N ALA A 8 22.08 -6.16 15.69
CA ALA A 8 21.31 -5.65 16.82
C ALA A 8 19.81 -5.47 16.54
N VAL A 9 19.34 -5.73 15.31
CA VAL A 9 17.92 -5.65 14.96
C VAL A 9 17.14 -6.71 15.74
N SER A 10 16.27 -6.26 16.65
CA SER A 10 15.34 -7.12 17.39
C SER A 10 13.95 -7.10 16.75
N LEU A 11 13.15 -8.13 17.02
CA LEU A 11 11.76 -8.19 16.55
C LEU A 11 10.94 -7.00 17.06
N GLU A 12 11.09 -6.65 18.34
CA GLU A 12 10.41 -5.50 18.96
C GLU A 12 10.83 -4.18 18.30
N GLY A 13 12.12 -4.02 17.97
CA GLY A 13 12.61 -2.85 17.25
C GLY A 13 12.05 -2.75 15.83
N VAL A 14 11.90 -3.87 15.13
CA VAL A 14 11.25 -3.90 13.80
C VAL A 14 9.77 -3.56 13.90
N GLN A 15 9.06 -4.09 14.89
CA GLN A 15 7.64 -3.80 15.11
C GLN A 15 7.42 -2.33 15.46
N GLY A 16 8.19 -1.79 16.40
CA GLY A 16 8.10 -0.38 16.78
C GLY A 16 8.49 0.57 15.66
N ALA A 17 9.44 0.20 14.79
CA ALA A 17 9.73 0.94 13.58
C ALA A 17 8.55 0.88 12.60
N ALA A 18 7.99 -0.32 12.35
CA ALA A 18 6.85 -0.49 11.46
C ALA A 18 5.65 0.37 11.89
N GLU A 19 5.32 0.43 13.17
CA GLU A 19 4.23 1.27 13.70
C GLU A 19 4.46 2.78 13.49
N GLN A 20 5.72 3.22 13.41
CA GLN A 20 6.06 4.63 13.19
C GLN A 20 5.97 5.06 11.72
N VAL A 21 6.05 4.12 10.78
CA VAL A 21 6.12 4.45 9.33
C VAL A 21 4.93 3.90 8.55
N LEU A 22 4.44 2.72 8.92
CA LEU A 22 3.29 2.10 8.31
C LEU A 22 2.07 2.57 9.11
N HIS A 23 1.34 3.52 8.52
CA HIS A 23 0.03 3.98 8.96
C HIS A 23 -1.02 3.37 8.03
N PRO A 24 -1.53 2.14 8.31
CA PRO A 24 -2.37 1.41 7.36
C PRO A 24 -3.64 2.17 6.96
N GLU A 25 -4.19 2.96 7.89
CA GLU A 25 -5.35 3.82 7.69
C GLU A 25 -5.10 5.02 6.77
N SER A 26 -3.83 5.34 6.51
CA SER A 26 -3.39 6.47 5.68
C SER A 26 -2.75 6.02 4.36
N LEU A 27 -2.90 4.75 3.97
CA LEU A 27 -2.35 4.24 2.72
C LEU A 27 -3.20 4.67 1.52
N THR A 28 -2.55 5.19 0.49
CA THR A 28 -3.17 5.43 -0.83
C THR A 28 -2.72 4.35 -1.80
N TRP A 29 -3.67 3.63 -2.37
CA TRP A 29 -3.41 2.57 -3.34
C TRP A 29 -3.58 3.10 -4.77
N LEU A 30 -2.53 3.02 -5.57
CA LEU A 30 -2.58 3.26 -7.01
C LEU A 30 -2.34 1.94 -7.74
N ILE A 31 -3.35 1.49 -8.47
CA ILE A 31 -3.28 0.25 -9.25
C ILE A 31 -3.41 0.62 -10.73
N VAL A 32 -2.48 0.11 -11.56
CA VAL A 32 -2.46 0.35 -13.01
C VAL A 32 -2.52 -0.98 -13.73
N GLY A 33 -3.50 -1.15 -14.62
CA GLY A 33 -3.69 -2.39 -15.38
C GLY A 33 -4.99 -2.40 -16.17
N ASP A 34 -5.33 -3.57 -16.72
CA ASP A 34 -6.60 -3.78 -17.41
C ASP A 34 -7.75 -3.82 -16.41
N ARG A 35 -8.60 -2.78 -16.42
CA ARG A 35 -9.76 -2.62 -15.54
C ARG A 35 -10.65 -3.87 -15.55
N ALA A 36 -10.89 -4.47 -16.71
CA ALA A 36 -11.79 -5.61 -16.84
C ALA A 36 -11.27 -6.87 -16.13
N GLN A 37 -9.96 -6.95 -15.89
CA GLN A 37 -9.34 -8.09 -15.22
C GLN A 37 -9.23 -7.91 -13.70
N ILE A 38 -9.10 -6.67 -13.22
CA ILE A 38 -8.70 -6.40 -11.83
C ILE A 38 -9.82 -5.82 -10.96
N GLU A 39 -10.81 -5.11 -11.52
CA GLU A 39 -11.75 -4.31 -10.72
C GLU A 39 -12.54 -5.15 -9.70
N THR A 40 -13.09 -6.30 -10.12
CA THR A 40 -13.86 -7.18 -9.23
C THR A 40 -13.05 -7.62 -8.02
N GLN A 41 -11.81 -8.06 -8.25
CA GLN A 41 -10.92 -8.54 -7.20
C GLN A 41 -10.52 -7.40 -6.25
N LEU A 42 -10.27 -6.20 -6.78
CA LEU A 42 -9.95 -5.03 -5.96
C LEU A 42 -11.11 -4.63 -5.04
N ARG A 43 -12.35 -4.69 -5.55
CA ARG A 43 -13.56 -4.43 -4.74
C ARG A 43 -13.75 -5.50 -3.66
N GLU A 44 -13.44 -6.76 -3.95
CA GLU A 44 -13.50 -7.87 -2.98
C GLU A 44 -12.45 -7.77 -1.87
N LEU A 45 -11.28 -7.18 -2.15
CA LEU A 45 -10.24 -6.95 -1.15
C LEU A 45 -10.61 -5.92 -0.08
N GLY A 46 -11.67 -5.12 -0.30
CA GLY A 46 -12.16 -4.18 0.70
C GLY A 46 -11.17 -3.06 1.04
N LEU A 47 -10.36 -2.60 0.08
CA LEU A 47 -9.34 -1.55 0.26
C LEU A 47 -9.92 -0.13 0.44
N GLY A 48 -11.25 0.01 0.47
CA GLY A 48 -11.96 1.27 0.58
C GLY A 48 -12.68 1.66 -0.71
N GLU A 49 -12.94 2.96 -0.85
CA GLU A 49 -13.57 3.52 -2.05
C GLU A 49 -12.62 3.46 -3.24
N VAL A 50 -13.11 2.98 -4.38
CA VAL A 50 -12.33 2.87 -5.62
C VAL A 50 -12.65 4.05 -6.52
N GLN A 51 -11.64 4.87 -6.80
CA GLN A 51 -11.71 5.92 -7.81
C GLN A 51 -11.08 5.42 -9.11
N ILE A 52 -11.72 5.74 -10.24
CA ILE A 52 -11.27 5.28 -11.55
C ILE A 52 -10.76 6.47 -12.34
N ILE A 53 -9.48 6.38 -12.70
CA ILE A 53 -8.75 7.39 -13.44
C ILE A 53 -8.46 6.84 -14.82
N ASP A 54 -8.85 7.57 -15.86
CA ASP A 54 -8.54 7.20 -17.24
C ASP A 54 -7.10 7.55 -17.64
N VAL A 55 -6.75 7.28 -18.90
CA VAL A 55 -5.41 7.52 -19.44
C VAL A 55 -5.03 9.00 -19.51
N ASP A 56 -6.03 9.89 -19.50
CA ASP A 56 -5.86 11.35 -19.54
C ASP A 56 -5.81 11.94 -18.12
N GLY A 57 -5.91 11.09 -17.08
CA GLY A 57 -5.88 11.50 -15.69
C GLY A 57 -7.22 12.02 -15.17
N GLN A 58 -8.32 11.82 -15.92
CA GLN A 58 -9.65 12.26 -15.51
C GLN A 58 -10.33 11.18 -14.66
N ILE A 59 -11.05 11.62 -13.63
CA ILE A 59 -11.94 10.74 -12.87
C ILE A 59 -13.20 10.54 -13.70
N VAL A 60 -13.51 9.28 -14.02
CA VAL A 60 -14.56 8.92 -15.00
C VAL A 60 -15.76 8.20 -14.40
N GLU A 61 -15.90 8.19 -13.07
CA GLU A 61 -17.00 7.55 -12.34
C GLU A 61 -17.30 8.26 -11.02
#